data_AF-A0A3A4QIK8-F1
#
_entry.id   AF-A0A3A4QIK8-F1
#
_cell.length_a   1.000
_cell.length_b   1.000
_cell.length_c   1.000
_cell.angle_alpha   90.00
_cell.angle_beta   90.00
_cell.angle_gamma   90.00
#
_symmetry.space_group_name_H-M   'P 1'
#
loop_
_entity.id
_entity.type
_entity.pdbx_description
1 polymer ?
#
loop_
_entity_poly.entity_id
_entity_poly.type
_entity_poly.pdbx_seq_one_letter_code
_entity_poly.pdbx_strand_id
1 'polypeptide(L)' 'MTTFEQTLLREVATLPESRQADVLAFVRFLKISLPNEEKIRADFKEALKDARLTAEKYNITQEDIETEIRAVREGK' A
#
# COMPACT_ATOMS: atom_id res chain seq x y z
N MET A 1 31.62 -13.22 12.74
CA MET A 1 30.36 -12.48 12.48
C MET A 1 30.28 -12.25 10.99
N THR A 2 29.46 -12.99 10.26
CA THR A 2 29.17 -12.66 8.86
C THR A 2 28.07 -11.61 8.85
N THR A 3 28.34 -10.44 8.28
CA THR A 3 27.29 -9.43 8.08
C THR A 3 26.26 -9.98 7.08
N PHE A 4 25.02 -9.52 7.15
CA PHE A 4 23.95 -9.96 6.26
C PHE A 4 24.38 -9.90 4.78
N GLU A 5 25.11 -8.86 4.42
CA GLU A 5 25.64 -8.62 3.08
C GLU A 5 26.63 -9.72 2.63
N GLN A 6 27.51 -10.18 3.52
CA GLN A 6 28.48 -11.23 3.21
C GLN A 6 27.80 -12.58 2.99
N THR A 7 26.81 -12.91 3.82
CA THR A 7 26.00 -14.12 3.63
C THR A 7 25.25 -14.04 2.31
N LEU A 8 24.57 -12.91 2.03
CA LEU A 8 23.80 -12.73 0.80
C LEU A 8 24.68 -12.87 -0.46
N LEU A 9 25.86 -12.25 -0.47
CA LEU A 9 26.82 -12.37 -1.57
C LEU A 9 27.23 -13.82 -1.82
N ARG A 10 27.52 -14.59 -0.77
CA ARG A 10 27.91 -16.00 -0.89
C ARG A 10 26.78 -16.86 -1.45
N GLU A 11 25.55 -16.68 -0.96
CA GLU A 11 24.41 -17.46 -1.43
C GLU A 11 24.04 -17.12 -2.88
N VAL A 12 24.16 -15.86 -3.31
CA VAL A 12 23.86 -15.46 -4.68
C VAL A 12 24.98 -15.86 -5.66
N ALA A 13 26.24 -15.80 -5.25
CA ALA A 13 27.39 -16.08 -6.12
C ALA A 13 27.46 -17.52 -6.63
N THR A 14 26.83 -18.47 -5.92
CA THR A 14 26.81 -19.90 -6.31
C THR A 14 25.60 -20.27 -7.17
N LEU A 15 24.68 -19.34 -7.40
CA LEU A 15 23.49 -19.59 -8.22
C LEU A 15 23.82 -19.56 -9.72
N PRO A 16 23.14 -20.39 -10.53
CA PRO A 16 23.12 -20.22 -11.99
C PRO A 16 22.62 -18.83 -12.37
N GLU A 17 23.12 -18.29 -13.50
CA GLU A 17 22.78 -16.93 -13.97
C GLU A 17 21.26 -16.68 -14.09
N SER A 18 20.51 -17.67 -14.57
CA SER A 18 19.04 -17.58 -14.64
C SER A 18 18.39 -17.37 -13.27
N ARG A 19 18.95 -17.95 -12.21
CA ARG A 19 18.47 -17.79 -10.83
C ARG A 19 18.97 -16.50 -10.19
N GLN A 20 20.13 -15.98 -10.57
CA GLN A 20 20.59 -14.66 -10.13
C GLN A 20 19.65 -13.55 -10.63
N ALA A 21 19.17 -13.67 -11.87
CA ALA A 21 18.17 -12.75 -12.42
C ALA A 21 16.85 -12.79 -11.64
N ASP A 22 16.38 -13.99 -11.26
CA ASP A 22 15.19 -14.16 -10.41
C ASP A 22 15.35 -13.47 -9.04
N VAL A 23 16.51 -13.66 -8.38
CA VAL A 23 16.81 -13.02 -7.09
C VAL A 23 16.82 -11.49 -7.21
N LEU A 24 17.42 -10.95 -8.27
CA LEU A 24 17.43 -9.51 -8.51
C LEU A 24 16.02 -8.96 -8.75
N ALA A 25 15.19 -9.68 -9.51
CA ALA A 25 13.79 -9.33 -9.70
C ALA A 25 13.02 -9.33 -8.38
N PHE A 26 13.23 -10.33 -7.53
CA PHE A 26 12.60 -10.42 -6.22
C PHE A 26 13.02 -9.28 -5.28
N VAL A 27 14.32 -8.93 -5.23
CA VAL A 27 14.80 -7.78 -4.43
C VAL A 27 14.18 -6.47 -4.91
N ARG A 28 14.04 -6.28 -6.23
CA ARG A 28 13.37 -5.10 -6.79
C ARG A 28 11.89 -5.07 -6.43
N PHE A 29 11.21 -6.22 -6.51
CA PHE A 29 9.84 -6.36 -6.06
C PHE A 29 9.71 -5.95 -4.58
N LEU A 30 10.54 -6.49 -3.69
CA LEU A 30 10.53 -6.12 -2.28
C LEU A 30 10.65 -4.61 -2.10
N LYS A 31 11.58 -3.95 -2.80
CA LYS A 31 11.76 -2.49 -2.71
C LYS A 31 10.54 -1.70 -3.18
N ILE A 32 9.83 -2.16 -4.21
CA ILE A 32 8.64 -1.49 -4.75
C ILE A 32 7.41 -1.77 -3.88
N SER A 33 7.31 -2.98 -3.33
CA SER A 33 6.22 -3.42 -2.45
C SER A 33 6.32 -2.87 -1.05
N LEU A 34 7.45 -2.26 -0.67
CA LEU A 34 7.54 -1.54 0.59
C LEU A 34 6.50 -0.40 0.59
N PRO A 35 5.57 -0.39 1.56
CA PRO A 35 4.60 0.68 1.66
C PRO A 35 5.36 2.00 1.80
N ASN A 36 5.20 2.87 0.80
CA ASN A 36 5.68 4.23 0.93
C ASN A 36 4.68 4.96 1.84
N GLU A 37 4.96 4.95 3.15
CA GLU A 37 4.06 5.54 4.14
C GLU A 37 3.74 7.00 3.85
N GLU A 38 4.69 7.77 3.31
CA GLU A 38 4.47 9.16 2.91
C GLU A 38 3.47 9.25 1.77
N LYS A 39 3.60 8.39 0.76
CA LYS A 39 2.63 8.27 -0.33
C LYS A 39 1.26 7.85 0.18
N ILE A 40 1.18 6.84 1.04
CA ILE A 40 -0.11 6.39 1.62
C ILE A 40 -0.77 7.53 2.40
N ARG A 41 0.00 8.27 3.20
CA ARG A 41 -0.51 9.45 3.92
C ARG A 41 -0.97 10.55 2.97
N ALA A 42 -0.26 10.78 1.87
CA ALA A 42 -0.65 11.76 0.86
C ALA A 42 -1.96 11.36 0.16
N ASP A 43 -2.03 10.12 -0.34
CA ASP A 43 -3.20 9.56 -1.01
C ASP A 43 -4.44 9.60 -0.09
N PHE A 44 -4.27 9.28 1.20
CA PHE A 44 -5.36 9.37 2.17
C PHE A 44 -5.87 10.80 2.39
N LYS A 45 -4.96 11.78 2.47
CA LYS A 45 -5.33 13.20 2.61
C LYS A 45 -6.09 13.70 1.38
N GLU A 46 -5.66 13.28 0.19
CA GLU A 46 -6.34 13.60 -1.07
C GLU A 46 -7.74 12.99 -1.11
N ALA A 47 -7.87 11.69 -0.81
CA ALA A 47 -9.17 11.02 -0.76
C ALA A 47 -10.13 11.68 0.25
N LEU A 48 -9.64 12.09 1.42
CA LEU A 48 -10.45 12.82 2.40
C LEU A 48 -10.90 14.20 1.90
N LYS A 49 -10.03 14.91 1.16
CA LYS A 49 -10.38 16.19 0.56
C LYS A 49 -11.48 16.00 -0.49
N ASP A 50 -11.35 15.00 -1.35
CA ASP A 50 -12.33 14.71 -2.39
C ASP A 50 -13.67 14.27 -1.83
N ALA A 51 -13.66 13.46 -0.76
CA ALA A 51 -14.87 13.08 -0.05
C ALA A 51 -15.60 14.29 0.54
N ARG A 52 -14.87 15.24 1.14
CA ARG A 52 -15.45 16.49 1.67
C ARG A 52 -16.04 17.37 0.58
N LEU A 53 -15.31 17.56 -0.52
CA LEU A 53 -15.82 18.30 -1.69
C LEU A 53 -17.07 17.66 -2.28
N THR A 54 -17.12 16.32 -2.29
CA THR A 54 -18.30 15.57 -2.74
C THR A 54 -19.48 15.81 -1.80
N ALA A 55 -19.26 15.74 -0.48
CA ALA A 55 -20.29 16.03 0.51
C ALA A 55 -20.85 17.45 0.38
N GLU A 56 -19.97 18.45 0.19
CA GLU A 56 -20.38 19.84 -0.08
C GLU A 56 -21.17 19.95 -1.38
N LYS A 57 -20.69 19.35 -2.47
CA LYS A 57 -21.35 19.40 -3.80
C LYS A 57 -22.77 18.85 -3.77
N TYR A 58 -23.01 17.80 -3.00
CA TYR A 58 -24.30 17.13 -2.94
C TYR A 58 -25.12 17.48 -1.69
N ASN A 59 -24.66 18.44 -0.86
CA ASN A 59 -25.26 18.80 0.42
C ASN A 59 -25.51 17.58 1.33
N ILE A 60 -24.59 16.62 1.32
CA ILE A 60 -24.69 15.42 2.15
C ILE A 60 -24.55 15.84 3.61
N THR A 61 -25.58 15.57 4.40
CA THR A 61 -25.60 15.87 5.82
C THR A 61 -25.05 14.72 6.65
N GLN A 62 -24.71 15.00 7.90
CA GLN A 62 -24.33 13.96 8.85
C GLN A 62 -25.46 12.93 9.07
N GLU A 63 -26.71 13.37 8.99
CA GLU A 63 -27.90 12.51 9.15
C GLU A 63 -28.08 11.56 7.96
N ASP A 64 -27.78 12.02 6.74
CA ASP A 64 -27.77 11.16 5.55
C ASP A 64 -26.72 10.05 5.69
N ILE A 65 -25.51 10.41 6.16
CA ILE A 65 -24.43 9.44 6.40
C ILE A 65 -24.83 8.41 7.46
N GLU A 66 -25.42 8.85 8.57
CA GLU A 66 -25.87 7.96 9.63
C GLU A 66 -27.00 7.02 9.20
N THR A 67 -27.88 7.52 8.33
CA THR A 67 -28.97 6.73 7.74
C THR A 67 -28.43 5.61 6.85
N GLU A 68 -27.48 5.95 5.97
CA GLU A 68 -26.79 4.96 5.10
C GLU A 68 -25.99 3.93 5.93
N ILE A 69 -25.25 4.36 6.95
CA ILE A 69 -24.51 3.46 7.85
C ILE A 69 -25.48 2.49 8.55
N ARG A 70 -26.63 2.99 9.02
CA ARG A 70 -27.64 2.17 9.67
C ARG A 70 -28.26 1.17 8.69
N ALA A 71 -28.62 1.60 7.48
CA ALA A 71 -29.17 0.73 6.45
C ALA A 71 -28.24 -0.44 6.12
N VAL A 72 -26.95 -0.16 5.89
CA VAL A 72 -25.94 -1.19 5.61
C VAL A 72 -25.76 -2.15 6.78
N ARG A 73 -25.73 -1.64 8.03
CA ARG A 73 -25.60 -2.48 9.24
C ARG A 73 -26.82 -3.36 9.50
N GLU A 74 -28.00 -2.89 9.11
CA GLU A 74 -29.26 -3.65 9.19
C GLU A 74 -29.42 -4.64 8.02
N GLY A 75 -28.46 -4.68 7.08
CA GLY A 75 -28.50 -5.57 5.91
C GLY A 75 -29.54 -5.17 4.86
N LYS A 76 -29.88 -3.88 4.79
CA LYS A 76 -30.72 -3.29 3.74
C LYS A 76 -29.86 -2.73 2.61
#